data_AF-A0A646ILY9-F1
#
_entry.id   AF-A0A646ILY9-F1
#
_cell.length_a   1.000
_cell.length_b   1.000
_cell.length_c   1.000
_cell.angle_alpha   90.00
_cell.angle_beta   90.00
_cell.angle_gamma   90.00
#
_symmetry.space_group_name_H-M   'P 1'
#
loop_
_entity.id
_entity.type
_entity.pdbx_description
1 polymer ?
#
loop_
_entity_poly.entity_id
_entity_poly.type
_entity_poly.pdbx_seq_one_letter_code
_entity_poly.pdbx_strand_id
1 'polypeptide(L)'
;ELSEDREIVVFDEDEPHRATGPSTAPSGADAPDPGPLRLPVGATCVDAAYARHGRRAHACVGARVNGRLVPLGTPLRDGDTVRLLLLPEPEPVPGPGADWLEHARTPAARLAIRAWAADRPEPDPAGSRCL
;
A
#
# COMPACT_ATOMS: atom_id res chain seq x y z
N GLU A 1 -4.82 13.64 -21.44
CA GLU A 1 -6.07 12.86 -21.50
C GLU A 1 -6.45 12.47 -20.09
N LEU A 2 -7.40 13.20 -19.48
CA LEU A 2 -7.79 13.13 -18.06
C LEU A 2 -9.11 12.35 -17.92
N SER A 3 -9.27 11.25 -18.64
CA SER A 3 -10.58 10.60 -18.81
C SER A 3 -10.97 9.61 -17.70
N GLU A 4 -10.39 9.72 -16.51
CA GLU A 4 -10.57 8.80 -15.38
C GLU A 4 -10.85 9.55 -14.07
N ASP A 5 -11.69 10.60 -14.10
CA ASP A 5 -12.13 11.37 -12.91
C ASP A 5 -13.06 10.57 -11.96
N ARG A 6 -13.07 9.25 -12.08
CA ARG A 6 -13.90 8.37 -11.26
C ARG A 6 -13.03 7.84 -10.13
N GLU A 7 -13.40 8.19 -8.91
CA GLU A 7 -12.83 7.60 -7.70
C GLU A 7 -13.53 6.28 -7.40
N ILE A 8 -12.76 5.30 -6.97
CA ILE A 8 -13.24 4.06 -6.37
C ILE A 8 -13.06 4.16 -4.85
N VAL A 9 -14.02 3.59 -4.13
CA VAL A 9 -14.05 3.53 -2.68
C VAL A 9 -13.61 2.13 -2.27
N VAL A 10 -12.45 2.00 -1.62
CA VAL A 10 -11.94 0.71 -1.13
C VAL A 10 -11.88 0.70 0.39
N PHE A 11 -12.08 -0.47 0.97
CA PHE A 11 -12.16 -0.65 2.43
C PHE A 11 -10.92 -1.39 2.93
N ASP A 12 -10.40 -1.01 4.09
CA ASP A 12 -9.24 -1.67 4.70
C ASP A 12 -9.72 -2.81 5.64
N GLU A 13 -9.34 -4.06 5.37
CA GLU A 13 -9.66 -5.21 6.23
C GLU A 13 -8.84 -5.25 7.51
N ASP A 14 -7.78 -4.45 7.63
CA ASP A 14 -6.87 -4.48 8.78
C ASP A 14 -7.39 -3.68 10.00
N GLU A 15 -8.72 -3.69 10.22
CA GLU A 15 -9.29 -3.28 11.51
C GLU A 15 -8.65 -4.12 12.64
N PRO A 16 -8.18 -3.47 13.72
CA PRO A 16 -7.33 -4.12 14.69
C PRO A 16 -8.14 -5.11 15.54
N HIS A 17 -8.01 -6.38 15.21
CA HIS A 17 -8.28 -7.49 16.11
C HIS A 17 -7.16 -7.59 17.17
N ARG A 18 -7.01 -6.58 18.03
CA ARG A 18 -6.33 -6.78 19.32
C ARG A 18 -7.19 -6.29 20.47
N ALA A 19 -7.82 -7.29 21.09
CA ALA A 19 -8.42 -7.26 22.40
C ALA A 19 -7.48 -6.69 23.48
N THR A 20 -8.02 -5.88 24.39
CA THR A 20 -7.66 -5.84 25.83
C THR A 20 -8.83 -5.21 26.63
N GLY A 21 -9.65 -6.05 27.27
CA GLY A 21 -10.47 -5.74 28.46
C GLY A 21 -11.81 -4.99 28.30
N PRO A 22 -12.77 -5.18 29.24
CA PRO A 22 -13.98 -4.34 29.30
C PRO A 22 -13.68 -3.08 30.12
N SER A 23 -13.43 -1.94 29.48
CA SER A 23 -13.54 -0.66 30.19
C SER A 23 -13.70 0.53 29.25
N THR A 24 -14.85 1.18 29.39
CA THR A 24 -15.10 2.59 29.06
C THR A 24 -15.05 2.95 27.58
N ALA A 25 -16.22 2.84 26.93
CA ALA A 25 -16.50 3.64 25.75
C ALA A 25 -16.37 5.13 26.12
N PRO A 26 -15.61 5.95 25.37
CA PRO A 26 -15.70 7.39 25.51
C PRO A 26 -17.05 7.84 24.94
N SER A 27 -17.95 8.21 25.84
CA SER A 27 -19.13 9.01 25.50
C SER A 27 -18.65 10.36 25.01
N GLY A 28 -18.69 10.59 23.69
CA GLY A 28 -18.57 11.92 23.10
C GLY A 28 -17.46 12.09 22.06
N ALA A 29 -17.91 12.28 20.82
CA ALA A 29 -17.37 13.17 19.79
C ALA A 29 -16.03 12.81 19.10
N ASP A 30 -16.15 12.57 17.79
CA ASP A 30 -15.17 12.94 16.76
C ASP A 30 -13.82 12.19 16.74
N ALA A 31 -13.86 10.85 16.78
CA ALA A 31 -12.78 10.10 16.15
C ALA A 31 -13.05 10.12 14.63
N PRO A 32 -12.07 10.51 13.77
CA PRO A 32 -12.24 10.33 12.34
C PRO A 32 -12.45 8.83 12.12
N ASP A 33 -13.64 8.47 11.66
CA ASP A 33 -13.96 7.10 11.27
C ASP A 33 -12.79 6.60 10.41
N PRO A 34 -12.26 5.38 10.62
CA PRO A 34 -11.29 4.78 9.71
C PRO A 34 -12.00 4.47 8.39
N GLY A 35 -12.42 5.52 7.71
CA GLY A 35 -13.31 5.50 6.59
C GLY A 35 -12.63 4.94 5.36
N PRO A 36 -13.43 4.71 4.31
CA PRO A 36 -12.92 4.11 3.11
C PRO A 36 -11.86 4.99 2.44
N LEU A 37 -10.91 4.33 1.80
CA LEU A 37 -9.87 4.95 0.99
C LEU A 37 -10.45 5.30 -0.38
N ARG A 38 -10.30 6.56 -0.79
CA ARG A 38 -10.67 7.01 -2.13
C ARG A 38 -9.45 6.99 -3.01
N LEU A 39 -9.51 6.21 -4.08
CA LEU A 39 -8.41 6.02 -5.02
C LEU A 39 -8.92 6.29 -6.45
N PRO A 40 -8.06 6.73 -7.37
CA PRO A 40 -8.47 6.84 -8.77
C PRO A 40 -8.83 5.47 -9.33
N VAL A 41 -9.75 5.43 -10.29
CA VAL A 41 -10.07 4.20 -11.03
C VAL A 41 -8.80 3.61 -11.64
N GLY A 42 -8.67 2.28 -11.55
CA GLY A 42 -7.47 1.57 -11.98
C GLY A 42 -6.30 1.62 -10.99
N ALA A 43 -6.46 2.24 -9.82
CA ALA A 43 -5.49 2.12 -8.73
C ALA A 43 -5.26 0.66 -8.35
N THR A 44 -4.03 0.33 -8.00
CA THR A 44 -3.64 -1.04 -7.62
C THR A 44 -3.50 -1.19 -6.10
N CYS A 45 -3.24 -2.41 -5.64
CA CYS A 45 -2.94 -2.65 -4.22
C CYS A 45 -1.74 -1.82 -3.74
N VAL A 46 -0.77 -1.52 -4.62
CA VAL A 46 0.36 -0.64 -4.31
C VAL A 46 -0.12 0.76 -3.95
N ASP A 47 -1.02 1.33 -4.74
CA ASP A 47 -1.56 2.67 -4.50
C ASP A 47 -2.35 2.74 -3.19
N ALA A 48 -3.17 1.71 -2.90
CA ALA A 48 -3.87 1.59 -1.63
C ALA A 48 -2.90 1.52 -0.44
N ALA A 49 -1.79 0.78 -0.58
CA ALA A 49 -0.76 0.68 0.44
C ALA A 49 -0.14 2.04 0.76
N TYR A 50 0.25 2.80 -0.26
CA TYR A 50 0.81 4.13 -0.07
C TYR A 50 -0.21 5.14 0.45
N ALA A 51 -1.48 5.04 0.04
CA ALA A 51 -2.54 5.91 0.55
C ALA A 51 -2.81 5.69 2.05
N ARG A 52 -2.79 4.43 2.52
CA ARG A 52 -3.07 4.08 3.91
C ARG A 52 -1.85 4.20 4.84
N HIS A 53 -0.70 3.69 4.40
CA HIS A 53 0.49 3.54 5.25
C HIS A 53 1.67 4.43 4.84
N GLY A 54 1.59 5.13 3.70
CA GLY A 54 2.66 6.01 3.23
C GLY A 54 3.98 5.26 3.08
N ARG A 55 5.03 5.72 3.77
CA ARG A 55 6.38 5.11 3.71
C ARG A 55 6.42 3.69 4.27
N ARG A 56 5.54 3.33 5.19
CA ARG A 56 5.52 1.95 5.71
C ARG A 56 5.08 0.96 4.63
N ALA A 57 4.43 1.42 3.56
CA ALA A 57 4.08 0.61 2.39
C ALA A 57 5.29 -0.03 1.69
N HIS A 58 6.52 0.46 1.89
CA HIS A 58 7.74 -0.20 1.40
C HIS A 58 7.91 -1.62 1.97
N ALA A 59 7.31 -1.90 3.12
CA ALA A 59 7.30 -3.22 3.76
C ALA A 59 6.18 -4.14 3.24
N CYS A 60 5.35 -3.68 2.30
CA CYS A 60 4.25 -4.46 1.76
C CYS A 60 4.78 -5.61 0.90
N VAL A 61 4.52 -6.85 1.31
CA VAL A 61 4.93 -8.06 0.58
C VAL A 61 3.81 -8.63 -0.27
N GLY A 62 2.56 -8.25 0.01
CA GLY A 62 1.40 -8.75 -0.71
C GLY A 62 0.13 -8.06 -0.26
N ALA A 63 -0.95 -8.34 -0.98
CA ALA A 63 -2.27 -7.86 -0.62
C ALA A 63 -3.29 -8.98 -0.78
N ARG A 64 -4.35 -8.94 0.03
CA ARG A 64 -5.55 -9.73 -0.18
C ARG A 64 -6.68 -8.80 -0.57
N VAL A 65 -7.44 -9.17 -1.58
CA VAL A 65 -8.64 -8.42 -2.00
C VAL A 65 -9.82 -9.35 -1.84
N ASN A 66 -10.82 -8.93 -1.06
CA ASN A 66 -11.98 -9.72 -0.68
C ASN A 66 -11.60 -11.11 -0.13
N GLY A 67 -10.59 -11.14 0.75
CA GLY A 67 -10.05 -12.37 1.34
C GLY A 67 -9.20 -13.25 0.40
N ARG A 68 -8.99 -12.87 -0.86
CA ARG A 68 -8.18 -13.65 -1.83
C ARG A 68 -6.79 -13.04 -1.99
N LEU A 69 -5.74 -13.86 -1.94
CA LEU A 69 -4.37 -13.40 -2.19
C LEU A 69 -4.22 -12.99 -3.66
N VAL A 70 -3.81 -11.74 -3.90
CA VAL A 70 -3.62 -11.18 -5.23
C VAL A 70 -2.23 -10.55 -5.36
N PRO A 71 -1.66 -10.48 -6.57
CA PRO A 71 -0.43 -9.75 -6.78
C PRO A 71 -0.64 -8.25 -6.55
N LEU A 72 0.42 -7.55 -6.17
CA LEU A 72 0.37 -6.13 -5.83
C LEU A 72 -0.07 -5.23 -7.00
N GLY A 73 0.21 -5.64 -8.23
CA GLY A 73 -0.22 -4.95 -9.46
C GLY A 73 -1.69 -5.17 -9.84
N THR A 74 -2.48 -5.86 -9.00
CA THR A 74 -3.90 -6.09 -9.29
C THR A 74 -4.68 -4.77 -9.17
N PRO A 75 -5.45 -4.37 -10.20
CA PRO A 75 -6.30 -3.20 -10.13
C PRO A 75 -7.48 -3.46 -9.19
N LEU A 76 -7.76 -2.48 -8.33
CA LEU A 76 -8.85 -2.48 -7.38
C LEU A 76 -10.13 -1.93 -8.02
N ARG A 77 -11.28 -2.29 -7.46
CA ARG A 77 -12.59 -1.80 -7.87
C ARG A 77 -13.32 -1.15 -6.70
N ASP A 78 -14.31 -0.34 -7.05
CA ASP A 78 -15.21 0.25 -6.07
C ASP A 78 -15.91 -0.83 -5.25
N GLY A 79 -15.91 -0.66 -3.93
CA GLY A 79 -16.47 -1.62 -2.98
C GLY A 79 -15.53 -2.77 -2.59
N ASP A 80 -14.32 -2.87 -3.15
CA ASP A 80 -13.38 -3.92 -2.78
C ASP A 80 -12.80 -3.70 -1.38
N THR A 81 -12.71 -4.78 -0.60
CA THR A 81 -12.03 -4.76 0.69
C THR A 81 -10.62 -5.30 0.53
N VAL A 82 -9.62 -4.48 0.85
CA VAL A 82 -8.20 -4.78 0.69
C VAL A 82 -7.56 -5.01 2.05
N ARG A 83 -6.70 -6.02 2.14
CA ARG A 83 -5.85 -6.28 3.30
C ARG A 83 -4.40 -6.23 2.87
N LEU A 84 -3.66 -5.30 3.45
CA LEU A 84 -2.26 -5.10 3.12
C LEU A 84 -1.40 -5.96 4.05
N LEU A 85 -0.53 -6.77 3.48
CA LEU A 85 0.38 -7.63 4.23
C LEU A 85 1.72 -6.91 4.33
N LEU A 86 1.91 -6.14 5.40
CA LEU A 86 3.16 -5.45 5.69
C LEU A 86 4.02 -6.31 6.61
N LEU A 87 5.32 -6.36 6.33
CA LEU A 87 6.29 -6.95 7.27
C LEU A 87 6.37 -6.11 8.55
N PRO A 88 6.46 -6.73 9.73
CA PRO A 88 6.74 -6.02 10.96
C PRO A 88 8.18 -5.50 10.96
N GLU A 89 8.39 -4.31 11.52
CA GLU A 89 9.74 -3.82 11.80
C GLU A 89 10.38 -4.69 12.89
N PRO A 90 11.70 -4.97 12.84
CA PRO A 90 12.73 -4.41 11.95
C PRO A 90 13.14 -5.32 10.77
N GLU A 91 12.24 -6.16 10.24
CA GLU A 91 12.60 -7.09 9.17
C GLU A 91 13.14 -6.36 7.92
N PRO A 92 14.13 -6.94 7.22
CA PRO A 92 14.66 -6.36 5.99
C PRO A 92 13.55 -6.31 4.94
N VAL A 93 13.06 -5.10 4.67
CA VAL A 93 12.06 -4.90 3.63
C VAL A 93 12.69 -5.24 2.27
N PRO A 94 12.11 -6.19 1.51
CA PRO A 94 12.56 -6.50 0.16
C PRO A 94 12.41 -5.27 -0.74
N GLY A 95 11.44 -4.42 -0.40
CA GLY A 95 11.23 -3.12 -1.00
C GLY A 95 10.55 -3.16 -2.36
N PRO A 96 10.13 -2.00 -2.85
CA PRO A 96 9.53 -1.89 -4.16
C PRO A 96 10.58 -2.12 -5.26
N GLY A 97 10.37 -3.14 -6.09
CA GLY A 97 11.15 -3.35 -7.31
C GLY A 97 10.80 -2.32 -8.40
N ALA A 98 11.56 -2.30 -9.49
CA ALA A 98 11.29 -1.42 -10.64
C ALA A 98 9.87 -1.60 -11.20
N ASP A 99 9.35 -2.84 -11.20
CA ASP A 99 7.98 -3.17 -11.62
C ASP A 99 6.91 -2.44 -10.80
N TRP A 100 7.18 -2.03 -9.55
CA TRP A 100 6.17 -1.27 -8.79
C TRP A 100 5.86 0.09 -9.42
N LEU A 101 6.79 0.69 -10.15
CA LEU A 101 6.57 1.96 -10.85
C LEU A 101 5.60 1.81 -12.03
N GLU A 102 5.47 0.61 -12.59
CA GLU A 102 4.54 0.33 -13.68
C GLU A 102 3.11 0.13 -13.14
N HIS A 103 2.99 -0.40 -11.92
CA HIS A 103 1.73 -0.64 -11.23
C HIS A 103 1.21 0.55 -10.42
N ALA A 104 2.10 1.43 -9.96
CA ALA A 104 1.75 2.64 -9.22
C ALA A 104 1.14 3.68 -10.15
N ARG A 105 -0.19 3.87 -10.05
CA ARG A 105 -0.92 4.87 -10.84
C ARG A 105 -0.89 6.24 -10.19
N THR A 106 -0.80 6.29 -8.85
CA THR A 106 -0.81 7.56 -8.11
C THR A 106 0.56 8.25 -8.13
N PRO A 107 0.61 9.59 -8.22
CA PRO A 107 1.88 10.32 -8.17
C PRO A 107 2.59 10.16 -6.83
N ALA A 108 1.83 10.05 -5.73
CA ALA A 108 2.38 9.86 -4.39
C ALA A 108 3.14 8.53 -4.27
N ALA A 109 2.57 7.42 -4.74
CA ALA A 109 3.25 6.13 -4.74
C ALA A 109 4.52 6.16 -5.60
N ARG A 110 4.45 6.70 -6.82
CA ARG A 110 5.61 6.79 -7.73
C ARG A 110 6.75 7.62 -7.13
N LEU A 111 6.44 8.74 -6.47
CA LEU A 111 7.43 9.57 -5.80
C LEU A 111 8.09 8.82 -4.63
N ALA A 112 7.30 8.16 -3.79
CA ALA A 112 7.81 7.40 -2.66
C ALA A 112 8.69 6.22 -3.10
N ILE A 113 8.27 5.46 -4.13
CA ILE A 113 9.06 4.36 -4.71
C ILE A 113 10.40 4.89 -5.24
N ARG A 114 10.38 5.97 -6.03
CA ARG A 114 11.62 6.57 -6.58
C ARG A 114 12.57 7.05 -5.48
N ALA A 115 12.03 7.68 -4.44
CA ALA A 115 12.83 8.14 -3.31
C ALA A 115 13.50 6.96 -2.59
N TRP A 116 12.76 5.86 -2.39
CA TRP A 116 13.30 4.64 -1.78
C TRP A 116 14.36 3.96 -2.67
N ALA A 117 14.11 3.86 -3.98
CA ALA A 117 15.06 3.26 -4.93
C ALA A 117 16.35 4.08 -5.08
N ALA A 118 16.30 5.41 -4.89
CA ALA A 118 17.49 6.26 -4.90
C ALA A 118 18.36 6.06 -3.65
N ASP A 119 17.76 5.76 -2.49
CA ASP A 119 18.47 5.46 -1.24
C ASP A 119 19.14 4.07 -1.28
N ARG A 120 18.48 3.11 -1.94
CA ARG A 120 18.98 1.76 -2.17
C ARG A 120 19.28 1.52 -3.64
N PRO A 121 20.40 2.04 -4.17
CA PRO A 121 20.84 1.64 -5.49
C PRO A 121 20.99 0.12 -5.47
N GLU A 122 20.22 -0.58 -6.31
CA GLU A 122 20.53 -1.98 -6.59
C GLU A 122 22.01 -2.04 -6.96
N PRO A 123 22.80 -2.96 -6.37
CA PRO A 123 24.18 -3.11 -6.76
C PRO A 123 24.16 -3.38 -8.27
N ASP A 124 24.77 -2.45 -9.02
CA ASP A 124 24.85 -2.50 -10.46
C ASP A 124 25.20 -3.94 -10.90
N PRO A 125 24.35 -4.64 -11.68
CA PRO A 125 24.65 -6.01 -12.09
C PRO A 125 25.91 -6.10 -12.96
N ALA A 126 26.46 -4.96 -13.42
CA ALA A 126 27.75 -4.86 -14.07
C ALA A 126 28.90 -4.53 -13.10
N GLY A 127 28.89 -5.11 -11.90
CA GLY A 127 30.10 -5.32 -11.08
C GLY A 127 30.99 -6.49 -11.57
N SER A 128 30.67 -7.14 -12.69
CA SER A 128 31.54 -8.14 -13.32
C SER A 128 32.55 -7.50 -14.27
N ARG A 129 33.49 -6.74 -13.70
CA ARG A 129 34.84 -6.63 -14.27
C ARG A 129 35.81 -7.10 -13.21
N CYS A 130 36.00 -8.41 -13.16
CA CYS A 130 37.23 -8.99 -12.63
C CYS A 130 38.39 -8.34 -13.40
N LEU A 131 39.18 -7.52 -12.70
CA LEU A 131 40.52 -7.10 -13.10
C LEU A 131 41.53 -8.01 -12.42
#